data_AF-A0A8H3HY43-F1
#
_entry.id   AF-A0A8H3HY43-F1
#
_cell.length_a   1.000
_cell.length_b   1.000
_cell.length_c   1.000
_cell.angle_alpha   90.00
_cell.angle_beta   90.00
_cell.angle_gamma   90.00
#
_symmetry.space_group_name_H-M   'P 1'
#
loop_
_entity.id
_entity.type
_entity.pdbx_description
1 polymer ?
#
loop_
_entity_poly.entity_id
_entity_poly.type
_entity_poly.pdbx_seq_one_letter_code
_entity_poly.pdbx_strand_id
1 'polypeptide(L)'
;MRAVDLPYDMAEVIALNTQYVGIGAGGSVPMLARLSFIDYRGHVVYDKFVVLGVSHPASDTRDVGLYLPFRTALKTPNQVIGLQTLVWQLMRRKIQATHHNPVENARAVMDLFRSHEADWQKTISSGQWPCALPPTSYARCYV
;
A
#
# COMPACT_ATOMS: atom_id res chain seq x y z
N MET A 1 -21.41 4.27 40.07
CA MET A 1 -19.94 4.43 40.10
C MET A 1 -19.65 5.85 39.67
N ARG A 2 -19.18 6.72 40.58
CA ARG A 2 -18.98 8.15 40.28
C ARG A 2 -17.86 8.31 39.26
N ALA A 3 -18.10 9.14 38.24
CA ALA A 3 -17.05 9.61 37.36
C ALA A 3 -15.95 10.25 38.22
N VAL A 4 -14.72 9.81 38.05
CA VAL A 4 -13.54 10.47 38.63
C VAL A 4 -13.40 11.76 37.84
N ASP A 5 -13.54 12.91 38.50
CA ASP A 5 -13.33 14.22 37.88
C ASP A 5 -11.85 14.34 37.49
N LEU A 6 -11.54 13.98 36.25
CA LEU A 6 -10.22 14.12 35.67
C LEU A 6 -10.02 15.60 35.29
N PRO A 7 -8.82 16.18 35.52
CA PRO A 7 -8.56 17.61 35.34
C PRO A 7 -8.46 18.05 33.86
N TYR A 8 -8.86 17.23 32.90
CA TYR A 8 -8.78 17.51 31.46
C TYR A 8 -10.07 17.05 30.74
N ASP A 9 -10.45 17.74 29.65
CA ASP A 9 -11.56 17.30 28.81
C ASP A 9 -11.16 16.02 28.07
N MET A 10 -11.90 14.92 28.27
CA MET A 10 -11.65 13.63 27.63
C MET A 10 -11.46 13.73 26.11
N ALA A 11 -12.06 14.74 25.44
CA ALA A 11 -11.86 15.03 24.02
C ALA A 11 -10.41 15.35 23.62
N GLU A 12 -9.55 15.76 24.56
CA GLU A 12 -8.14 16.09 24.31
C GLU A 12 -7.20 14.87 24.41
N VAL A 13 -7.69 13.71 24.87
CA VAL A 13 -6.85 12.50 24.95
C VAL A 13 -6.95 11.67 23.67
N ILE A 14 -5.77 11.43 23.12
CA ILE A 14 -5.55 10.62 21.92
C ILE A 14 -4.61 9.46 22.30
N ALA A 15 -5.05 8.23 22.03
CA ALA A 15 -4.20 7.06 22.09
C ALA A 15 -3.35 6.95 20.82
N LEU A 16 -2.05 6.73 20.99
CA LEU A 16 -1.11 6.49 19.90
C LEU A 16 -0.75 5.01 19.79
N ASN A 17 -0.88 4.45 18.60
CA ASN A 17 -0.40 3.10 18.26
C ASN A 17 0.62 3.17 17.12
N THR A 18 1.76 2.48 17.29
CA THR A 18 2.81 2.35 16.28
C THR A 18 3.08 0.88 15.98
N GLN A 19 3.28 0.54 14.71
CA GLN A 19 3.71 -0.80 14.29
C GLN A 19 5.02 -0.69 13.54
N TYR A 20 5.97 -1.56 13.86
CA TYR A 20 7.29 -1.61 13.23
C TYR A 20 7.48 -2.93 12.49
N VAL A 21 8.28 -2.89 11.42
CA VAL A 21 8.73 -4.09 10.69
C VAL A 21 10.25 -4.06 10.57
N GLY A 22 10.88 -5.22 10.60
CA GLY A 22 12.31 -5.35 10.31
C GLY A 22 12.58 -5.20 8.81
N ILE A 23 13.47 -4.28 8.44
CA ILE A 23 13.97 -4.08 7.08
C ILE A 23 15.49 -4.33 7.02
N GLY A 24 16.03 -4.33 5.79
CA GLY A 24 17.45 -4.62 5.54
C GLY A 24 17.77 -6.12 5.56
N ALA A 25 19.04 -6.47 5.34
CA ALA A 25 19.48 -7.86 5.36
C ALA A 25 19.18 -8.49 6.74
N GLY A 26 18.39 -9.56 6.74
CA GLY A 26 17.95 -10.26 7.95
C GLY A 26 16.92 -9.52 8.81
N GLY A 27 16.33 -8.41 8.35
CA GLY A 27 15.33 -7.64 9.11
C GLY A 27 15.91 -6.92 10.34
N SER A 28 17.20 -6.59 10.31
CA SER A 28 17.95 -6.04 11.43
C SER A 28 17.61 -4.59 11.80
N VAL A 29 16.98 -3.84 10.89
CA VAL A 29 16.65 -2.43 11.10
C VAL A 29 15.14 -2.28 11.34
N PRO A 30 14.69 -1.84 12.53
CA PRO A 30 13.27 -1.58 12.75
C PRO A 30 12.84 -0.33 11.99
N MET A 31 11.74 -0.42 11.25
CA MET A 31 11.13 0.74 10.61
C MET A 31 9.64 0.84 10.90
N LEU A 32 9.18 2.06 11.21
CA LEU A 32 7.77 2.37 11.41
C LEU A 32 7.01 2.04 10.12
N ALA A 33 6.03 1.15 10.23
CA ALA A 33 5.19 0.68 9.13
C ALA A 33 3.78 1.27 9.18
N ARG A 34 3.27 1.61 10.38
CA ARG A 34 1.93 2.17 10.57
C ARG A 34 1.85 3.05 11.81
N LEU A 35 1.09 4.13 11.69
CA LEU A 35 0.75 5.06 12.77
C LEU A 35 -0.76 5.20 12.85
N SER A 36 -1.34 5.01 14.04
CA SER A 36 -2.76 5.20 14.27
C SER A 36 -3.01 6.05 15.52
N PHE A 37 -3.93 7.00 15.43
CA PHE A 37 -4.44 7.82 16.52
C PHE A 37 -5.92 7.52 16.73
N ILE A 38 -6.30 7.26 17.99
CA ILE A 38 -7.67 6.96 18.38
C ILE A 38 -8.08 7.93 19.48
N ASP A 39 -9.26 8.54 19.39
CA ASP A 39 -9.79 9.41 20.44
C ASP A 39 -10.24 8.60 21.68
N TYR A 40 -10.57 9.29 22.77
CA TYR A 40 -11.05 8.63 23.99
C TYR A 40 -12.33 7.79 23.80
N ARG A 41 -13.11 8.03 22.74
CA ARG A 41 -14.38 7.34 22.43
C ARG A 41 -14.16 6.12 21.54
N GLY A 42 -12.94 5.87 21.08
CA GLY A 42 -12.59 4.77 20.20
C GLY A 42 -12.70 5.09 18.70
N HIS A 43 -12.88 6.35 18.31
CA HIS A 43 -12.87 6.72 16.89
C HIS A 43 -11.44 6.87 16.37
N VAL A 44 -11.19 6.34 15.18
CA VAL A 44 -9.91 6.51 14.49
C VAL A 44 -9.84 7.92 13.91
N VAL A 45 -8.97 8.75 14.48
CA VAL A 45 -8.73 10.13 14.04
C VAL A 45 -7.66 10.18 12.94
N TYR A 46 -6.70 9.25 12.98
CA TYR A 46 -5.65 9.14 11.99
C TYR A 46 -5.23 7.69 11.86
N ASP A 47 -5.03 7.22 10.63
CA ASP A 47 -4.49 5.88 10.37
C ASP A 47 -3.79 5.85 9.01
N LYS A 48 -2.46 5.65 9.03
CA LYS A 48 -1.65 5.62 7.81
C LYS A 48 -0.53 4.60 7.91
N PHE A 49 -0.28 3.93 6.77
CA PHE A 49 0.96 3.22 6.55
C PHE A 49 2.09 4.21 6.25
N VAL A 50 3.26 3.92 6.78
CA VAL A 50 4.48 4.69 6.58
C VAL A 50 5.31 3.99 5.51
N VAL A 51 5.84 4.76 4.56
CA VAL A 51 6.69 4.24 3.48
C VAL A 51 8.00 3.76 4.07
N LEU A 52 8.32 2.49 3.88
CA LEU A 52 9.44 1.81 4.52
C LEU A 52 10.84 2.23 4.02
N GLY A 53 10.95 3.28 3.20
CA GLY A 53 12.24 3.85 2.76
C GLY A 53 13.25 2.88 2.12
N VAL A 54 12.85 1.62 1.86
CA VAL A 54 13.71 0.58 1.32
C VAL A 54 13.73 0.71 -0.20
N SER A 55 14.95 0.66 -0.74
CA SER A 55 15.18 0.54 -2.18
C SER A 55 15.23 -0.93 -2.56
N HIS A 56 14.57 -1.28 -3.67
CA HIS A 56 14.62 -2.62 -4.26
C HIS A 56 15.01 -2.52 -5.73
N PRO A 57 15.79 -3.48 -6.27
CA PRO A 57 16.00 -3.56 -7.72
C PRO A 57 14.65 -3.51 -8.43
N ALA A 58 14.52 -2.66 -9.45
CA ALA A 58 13.26 -2.49 -10.16
C ALA A 58 12.67 -3.83 -10.65
N SER A 59 13.52 -4.73 -11.15
CA SER A 59 13.18 -6.08 -11.60
C SER A 59 12.55 -6.98 -10.54
N ASP A 60 12.83 -6.73 -9.26
CA ASP A 60 12.30 -7.52 -8.14
C ASP A 60 10.93 -7.04 -7.70
N THR A 61 10.48 -5.89 -8.23
CA THR A 61 9.18 -5.31 -7.89
C THR A 61 8.07 -5.83 -8.81
N ARG A 62 6.88 -6.03 -8.23
CA ARG A 62 5.66 -6.45 -8.93
C ARG A 62 4.56 -5.41 -8.71
N ASP A 63 4.87 -4.17 -9.07
CA ASP A 63 3.97 -3.04 -8.85
C ASP A 63 2.85 -3.01 -9.90
N VAL A 64 1.67 -3.50 -9.49
CA VAL A 64 0.47 -3.54 -10.35
C VAL A 64 0.00 -2.15 -10.80
N GLY A 65 0.35 -1.07 -10.09
CA GLY A 65 0.05 0.30 -10.50
C GLY A 65 0.99 0.82 -11.60
N LEU A 66 2.20 0.26 -11.70
CA LEU A 66 3.18 0.58 -12.74
C LEU A 66 3.12 -0.37 -13.93
N TYR A 67 2.52 -1.55 -13.80
CA TYR A 67 2.45 -2.55 -14.85
C TYR A 67 1.80 -2.02 -16.14
N LEU A 68 2.59 -1.92 -17.21
CA LEU A 68 2.18 -1.32 -18.47
C LEU A 68 1.00 -2.04 -19.13
N PRO A 69 0.93 -3.38 -19.16
CA PRO A 69 -0.22 -4.08 -19.74
C PRO A 69 -1.56 -3.71 -19.12
N PHE A 70 -1.64 -3.46 -17.81
CA PHE A 70 -2.88 -2.98 -17.18
C PHE A 70 -3.27 -1.58 -17.64
N ARG A 71 -2.31 -0.68 -17.74
CA ARG A 71 -2.55 0.68 -18.22
C ARG A 71 -2.97 0.70 -19.69
N THR A 72 -2.33 -0.13 -20.51
CA THR A 72 -2.68 -0.31 -21.93
C THR A 72 -4.07 -0.91 -22.09
N ALA A 73 -4.44 -1.91 -21.29
CA ALA A 73 -5.78 -2.50 -21.28
C ALA A 73 -6.87 -1.45 -20.96
N LEU A 74 -6.54 -0.45 -20.13
CA LEU A 74 -7.42 0.67 -19.78
C LEU A 74 -7.20 1.91 -20.65
N LYS A 75 -6.49 1.79 -21.78
CA LYS A 75 -6.21 2.87 -22.74
C LYS A 75 -5.58 4.13 -22.11
N THR A 76 -4.79 3.96 -21.05
CA THR A 76 -4.21 5.04 -20.24
C THR A 76 -2.73 4.77 -19.90
N PRO A 77 -1.85 4.51 -20.88
CA PRO A 77 -0.48 4.03 -20.66
C PRO A 77 0.39 4.96 -19.78
N ASN A 78 0.17 6.27 -19.89
CA ASN A 78 0.98 7.29 -19.23
C ASN A 78 0.43 7.75 -17.86
N GLN A 79 -0.67 7.18 -17.39
CA GLN A 79 -1.31 7.58 -16.14
C GLN A 79 -1.17 6.50 -15.08
N VAL A 80 -0.86 6.90 -13.85
CA VAL A 80 -0.93 6.00 -12.68
C VAL A 80 -2.40 5.79 -12.35
N ILE A 81 -2.83 4.54 -12.34
CA ILE A 81 -4.21 4.15 -12.06
C ILE A 81 -4.29 3.62 -10.64
N GLY A 82 -5.27 4.10 -9.88
CA GLY A 82 -5.49 3.64 -8.51
C GLY A 82 -5.95 2.18 -8.44
N LEU A 83 -5.61 1.49 -7.35
CA LEU A 83 -5.94 0.08 -7.12
C LEU A 83 -7.45 -0.20 -7.28
N GLN A 84 -8.31 0.65 -6.73
CA GLN A 84 -9.77 0.50 -6.82
C GLN A 84 -10.25 0.45 -8.27
N THR A 85 -9.72 1.33 -9.12
CA THR A 85 -10.06 1.38 -10.55
C THR A 85 -9.52 0.17 -11.29
N LEU A 86 -8.29 -0.26 -11.01
CA LEU A 86 -7.71 -1.47 -11.60
C LEU A 86 -8.56 -2.70 -11.27
N VAL A 87 -8.90 -2.90 -9.99
CA VAL A 87 -9.70 -4.04 -9.53
C VAL A 87 -11.12 -3.97 -10.09
N TRP A 88 -11.73 -2.79 -10.12
CA TRP A 88 -13.06 -2.62 -10.71
C TRP A 88 -13.08 -2.95 -12.20
N GLN A 89 -12.13 -2.43 -12.98
CA GLN A 89 -12.14 -2.60 -14.43
C GLN A 89 -11.67 -3.97 -14.88
N LEU A 90 -10.63 -4.51 -14.24
CA LEU A 90 -9.98 -5.77 -14.65
C LEU A 90 -10.58 -7.00 -13.96
N MET A 91 -11.01 -6.87 -12.70
CA MET A 91 -11.55 -7.98 -11.90
C MET A 91 -13.06 -7.91 -11.69
N ARG A 92 -13.73 -6.84 -12.15
CA ARG A 92 -15.18 -6.60 -11.96
C ARG A 92 -15.61 -6.67 -10.49
N ARG A 93 -14.71 -6.30 -9.59
CA ARG A 93 -14.91 -6.33 -8.13
C ARG A 93 -14.73 -4.95 -7.53
N LYS A 94 -15.58 -4.57 -6.57
CA LYS A 94 -15.40 -3.37 -5.74
C LYS A 94 -14.66 -3.74 -4.46
N ILE A 95 -13.72 -2.89 -4.05
CA ILE A 95 -12.96 -3.00 -2.81
C ILE A 95 -13.00 -1.65 -2.07
N GLN A 96 -12.80 -1.65 -0.75
CA GLN A 96 -12.76 -0.45 0.09
C GLN A 96 -14.02 0.43 0.00
N ALA A 97 -15.20 -0.17 -0.12
CA ALA A 97 -16.45 0.57 -0.32
C ALA A 97 -16.84 1.46 0.88
N THR A 98 -16.49 1.05 2.10
CA THR A 98 -16.88 1.77 3.33
C THR A 98 -15.69 2.36 4.07
N HIS A 99 -14.57 1.63 4.17
CA HIS A 99 -13.36 2.07 4.87
C HIS A 99 -12.11 1.46 4.22
N HIS A 100 -10.94 2.00 4.59
CA HIS A 100 -9.67 1.44 4.14
C HIS A 100 -9.41 0.08 4.82
N ASN A 101 -9.42 -1.00 4.04
CA ASN A 101 -9.02 -2.33 4.50
C ASN A 101 -7.69 -2.77 3.85
N PRO A 102 -6.57 -2.77 4.59
CA PRO A 102 -5.25 -3.08 4.04
C PRO A 102 -5.12 -4.54 3.60
N VAL A 103 -5.81 -5.45 4.29
CA VAL A 103 -5.80 -6.88 3.97
C VAL A 103 -6.56 -7.14 2.67
N GLU A 104 -7.69 -6.46 2.47
CA GLU A 104 -8.42 -6.50 1.21
C GLU A 104 -7.57 -5.97 0.05
N ASN A 105 -6.88 -4.84 0.25
CA ASN A 105 -5.98 -4.27 -0.75
C ASN A 105 -4.85 -5.23 -1.12
N ALA A 106 -4.19 -5.84 -0.12
CA ALA A 106 -3.11 -6.79 -0.35
C ALA A 106 -3.60 -8.01 -1.15
N ARG A 107 -4.77 -8.56 -0.83
CA ARG A 107 -5.39 -9.65 -1.60
C ARG A 107 -5.69 -9.21 -3.02
N ALA A 108 -6.27 -8.02 -3.21
CA ALA A 108 -6.61 -7.52 -4.54
C ALA A 108 -5.39 -7.26 -5.42
N VAL A 109 -4.28 -6.76 -4.85
CA VAL A 109 -2.99 -6.65 -5.54
C VAL A 109 -2.47 -8.02 -5.95
N MET A 110 -2.53 -9.01 -5.06
CA MET A 110 -2.10 -10.39 -5.38
C MET A 110 -2.97 -11.03 -6.46
N ASP A 111 -4.28 -10.79 -6.44
CA ASP A 111 -5.20 -11.29 -7.48
C ASP A 111 -4.86 -10.68 -8.86
N LEU A 112 -4.59 -9.36 -8.90
CA LEU A 112 -4.11 -8.68 -10.10
C LEU A 112 -2.79 -9.29 -10.59
N PHE A 113 -1.79 -9.42 -9.72
CA PHE A 113 -0.51 -10.03 -10.08
C PHE A 113 -0.69 -11.45 -10.63
N ARG A 114 -1.40 -12.34 -9.91
CA ARG A 114 -1.63 -13.73 -10.31
C ARG A 114 -2.29 -13.86 -11.68
N SER A 115 -3.17 -12.93 -12.04
CA SER A 115 -3.82 -12.97 -13.36
C SER A 115 -2.87 -12.79 -14.54
N HIS A 116 -1.69 -12.20 -14.32
CA HIS A 116 -0.68 -11.95 -15.35
C HIS A 116 0.71 -12.47 -14.93
N GLU A 117 0.76 -13.37 -13.94
CA GLU A 117 2.01 -13.85 -13.35
C GLU A 117 2.90 -14.52 -14.41
N ALA A 118 2.32 -15.39 -15.25
CA ALA A 118 3.06 -16.10 -16.28
C ALA A 118 3.75 -15.14 -17.27
N ASP A 119 3.02 -14.16 -17.79
CA ASP A 119 3.55 -13.18 -18.74
C ASP A 119 4.57 -12.26 -18.08
N TRP A 120 4.29 -11.78 -16.87
CA TRP A 120 5.19 -10.91 -16.12
C TRP A 120 6.52 -11.60 -15.86
N GLN A 121 6.49 -12.83 -15.34
CA GLN A 121 7.72 -13.59 -15.05
C GLN A 121 8.49 -13.94 -16.33
N LYS A 122 7.80 -14.20 -17.44
CA LYS A 122 8.44 -14.39 -18.74
C LYS A 122 9.17 -13.13 -19.21
N THR A 123 8.59 -11.94 -19.03
CA THR A 123 9.26 -10.68 -19.38
C THR A 123 10.49 -10.43 -18.50
N ILE A 124 10.38 -10.70 -17.20
CA ILE A 124 11.52 -10.59 -16.27
C ILE A 124 12.64 -11.57 -16.65
N SER A 125 12.31 -12.82 -16.96
CA SER A 125 13.31 -13.82 -17.35
C SER A 125 13.98 -13.51 -18.70
N SER A 126 13.32 -12.75 -19.58
CA SER A 126 13.92 -12.20 -20.79
C SER A 126 14.72 -10.91 -20.56
N GLY A 127 14.96 -10.51 -19.30
CA GLY A 127 15.76 -9.32 -18.96
C GLY A 127 15.03 -7.99 -19.15
N GLN A 128 13.71 -8.00 -19.29
CA GLN A 128 12.90 -6.80 -19.46
C GLN A 128 12.06 -6.54 -18.22
N TRP A 129 11.75 -5.26 -17.94
CA TRP A 129 10.88 -4.87 -16.84
C TRP A 129 9.57 -4.26 -17.39
N PRO A 130 8.42 -4.95 -17.30
CA PRO A 130 7.18 -4.55 -17.97
C PRO A 130 6.41 -3.43 -17.24
N CYS A 131 7.12 -2.51 -16.58
CA CYS A 131 6.53 -1.44 -15.78
C CYS A 131 6.94 -0.06 -16.30
N ALA A 132 6.06 0.91 -16.10
CA ALA A 132 6.36 2.31 -16.28
C ALA A 132 7.33 2.78 -15.17
N LEU A 133 8.09 3.83 -15.46
CA LEU A 133 8.90 4.47 -14.44
C LEU A 133 8.00 4.96 -13.28
N PRO A 134 8.43 4.75 -12.02
CA PRO A 134 7.71 5.23 -10.86
C PRO A 134 7.67 6.77 -10.85
N PRO A 135 6.64 7.40 -10.25
CA PRO A 135 6.63 8.84 -10.03
C PRO A 135 7.87 9.29 -9.25
N THR A 136 8.37 10.50 -9.55
CA THR A 136 9.59 11.06 -8.94
C THR A 136 9.59 11.02 -7.41
N SER A 137 8.42 11.16 -6.79
CA SER A 137 8.22 11.08 -5.33
C SER A 137 8.65 9.73 -4.73
N TYR A 138 8.57 8.65 -5.51
CA TYR A 138 8.85 7.27 -5.09
C TYR A 138 9.98 6.63 -5.89
N ALA A 139 10.61 7.34 -6.83
CA ALA A 139 11.68 6.80 -7.66
C ALA A 139 12.84 6.23 -6.84
N ARG A 140 13.16 6.83 -5.68
CA ARG A 140 14.20 6.33 -4.76
C ARG A 140 13.95 4.92 -4.20
N CYS A 141 12.72 4.41 -4.28
CA CYS A 141 12.38 3.06 -3.82
C CYS A 141 12.71 1.99 -4.87
N TYR A 142 13.02 2.39 -6.10
CA TYR A 142 13.38 1.50 -7.22
C TYR A 142 14.83 1.82 -7.61
N VAL A 143 15.74 0.89 -7.38
CA VAL A 143 17.17 1.01 -7.76
C VAL A 143 17.51 0.16 -8.96
#